data_AF-A0A8T4VR11-F1
#
_entry.id   AF-A0A8T4VR11-F1
#
_cell.length_a   1.000
_cell.length_b   1.000
_cell.length_c   1.000
_cell.angle_alpha   90.00
_cell.angle_beta   90.00
_cell.angle_gamma   90.00
#
_symmetry.space_group_name_H-M   'P 1'
#
loop_
_entity.id
_entity.type
_entity.pdbx_description
1 polymer ?
#
loop_
_entity_poly.entity_id
_entity_poly.type
_entity_poly.pdbx_seq_one_letter_code
_entity_poly.pdbx_strand_id
1 'polypeptide(L)'
;MNKKLWLTTIILSLLLIPLVSANVLLPFSFFTLPIFPVIVLLEALIFWWLSKKLLKSKTGFWKSVLITFSANVVTSLVGTFIMFGEPMFIFGFPLFIPAWLNTGLFALCFLFMLLILTVLLEWGTYYLFFRKKKVSVARLFYLSLIANAASYLLVLILIVILKEVYFEYVFSGLELAFYMVGSLFS
;
A
#
# COMPACT_ATOMS: atom_id res chain seq x y z
N MET A 1 -18.24 -23.34 4.49
CA MET A 1 -18.43 -21.96 3.98
C MET A 1 -18.36 -22.00 2.46
N ASN A 2 -19.36 -21.45 1.77
CA ASN A 2 -19.48 -21.54 0.31
C ASN A 2 -18.36 -20.72 -0.36
N LYS A 3 -17.59 -21.31 -1.28
CA LYS A 3 -16.43 -20.66 -1.93
C LYS A 3 -16.81 -19.34 -2.61
N LYS A 4 -18.01 -19.27 -3.19
CA LYS A 4 -18.53 -18.05 -3.82
C LYS A 4 -18.74 -16.95 -2.78
N LEU A 5 -19.42 -17.28 -1.68
CA LEU A 5 -19.71 -16.35 -0.58
C LEU A 5 -18.41 -15.74 -0.03
N TRP A 6 -17.39 -16.58 0.18
CA TRP A 6 -16.09 -16.14 0.69
C TRP A 6 -15.34 -15.20 -0.28
N LEU A 7 -15.39 -15.48 -1.58
CA LEU A 7 -14.79 -14.62 -2.61
C LEU A 7 -15.49 -13.26 -2.66
N THR A 8 -16.84 -13.26 -2.62
CA THR A 8 -17.62 -12.02 -2.53
C THR A 8 -17.33 -11.25 -1.25
N THR A 9 -17.15 -11.90 -0.11
CA THR A 9 -16.79 -11.20 1.14
C THR A 9 -15.41 -10.55 1.01
N ILE A 10 -14.41 -11.22 0.42
CA ILE A 10 -13.08 -10.63 0.19
C ILE A 10 -13.15 -9.46 -0.79
N ILE A 11 -13.87 -9.62 -1.90
CA ILE A 11 -14.03 -8.56 -2.89
C ILE A 11 -14.78 -7.36 -2.30
N LEU A 12 -15.87 -7.59 -1.57
CA LEU A 12 -16.61 -6.53 -0.87
C LEU A 12 -15.75 -5.88 0.22
N SER A 13 -14.93 -6.65 0.94
CA SER A 13 -13.99 -6.09 1.92
C SER A 13 -12.95 -5.21 1.24
N LEU A 14 -12.36 -5.68 0.13
CA LEU A 14 -11.40 -4.92 -0.68
C LEU A 14 -12.01 -3.64 -1.28
N LEU A 15 -13.30 -3.67 -1.63
CA LEU A 15 -14.05 -2.51 -2.16
C LEU A 15 -14.53 -1.56 -1.06
N LEU A 16 -14.74 -2.04 0.17
CA LEU A 16 -15.16 -1.25 1.34
C LEU A 16 -13.97 -0.72 2.17
N ILE A 17 -12.73 -0.99 1.74
CA ILE A 17 -11.51 -0.40 2.28
C ILE A 17 -11.01 0.81 1.44
N PRO A 18 -11.83 1.85 1.21
CA PRO A 18 -11.29 3.20 1.00
C PRO A 18 -10.79 3.85 2.29
N LEU A 19 -11.13 3.28 3.47
CA LEU A 19 -10.92 3.92 4.78
C LEU A 19 -9.62 3.53 5.49
N VAL A 20 -8.89 2.56 4.97
CA VAL A 20 -7.67 2.07 5.62
C VAL A 20 -6.52 2.44 4.68
N SER A 21 -5.86 3.56 5.00
CA SER A 21 -4.70 4.10 4.31
C SER A 21 -3.61 3.01 4.24
N ALA A 22 -3.61 2.25 3.15
CA ALA A 22 -3.07 0.90 3.12
C ALA A 22 -1.53 0.76 3.22
N ASN A 23 -0.82 1.82 3.57
CA ASN A 23 0.58 1.75 3.94
C ASN A 23 0.96 2.94 4.81
N VAL A 24 1.66 2.68 5.92
CA VAL A 24 2.04 3.72 6.90
C VAL A 24 2.94 4.78 6.28
N LEU A 25 3.74 4.37 5.29
CA LEU A 25 4.78 5.17 4.65
C LEU A 25 4.25 6.19 3.64
N LEU A 26 3.09 5.94 3.03
CA LEU A 26 2.45 6.83 2.06
C LEU A 26 0.95 6.80 2.33
N PRO A 27 0.41 7.74 3.12
CA PRO A 27 -1.03 7.87 3.27
C PRO A 27 -1.61 8.17 1.89
N PHE A 28 -2.29 7.17 1.34
CA PHE A 28 -2.81 7.18 -0.01
C PHE A 28 -3.73 8.39 -0.25
N SER A 29 -3.42 9.18 -1.28
CA SER A 29 -4.29 10.26 -1.76
C SER A 29 -5.47 9.68 -2.55
N PHE A 30 -6.54 10.46 -2.75
CA PHE A 30 -7.72 10.07 -3.55
C PHE A 30 -7.38 9.42 -4.91
N PHE A 31 -6.23 9.76 -5.50
CA PHE A 31 -5.74 9.24 -6.78
C PHE A 31 -5.41 7.74 -6.80
N THR A 32 -5.14 7.14 -5.64
CA THR A 32 -4.67 5.75 -5.53
C THR A 32 -5.76 4.78 -5.11
N LEU A 33 -6.90 5.28 -4.63
CA LEU A 33 -8.08 4.49 -4.25
C LEU A 33 -8.58 3.53 -5.34
N PRO A 34 -8.65 3.91 -6.65
CA PRO A 34 -9.13 3.00 -7.69
C PRO A 34 -8.16 1.85 -8.00
N ILE A 35 -6.86 2.06 -7.75
CA ILE A 35 -5.78 1.12 -8.10
C ILE A 35 -5.47 0.17 -6.93
N PHE A 36 -5.99 0.47 -5.73
CA PHE A 36 -5.72 -0.31 -4.52
C PHE A 36 -5.96 -1.82 -4.65
N PRO A 37 -7.08 -2.30 -5.23
CA PRO A 37 -7.28 -3.75 -5.41
C PRO A 37 -6.18 -4.39 -6.27
N VAL A 38 -5.66 -3.66 -7.26
CA VAL A 38 -4.58 -4.13 -8.14
C VAL A 38 -3.27 -4.22 -7.35
N ILE A 39 -2.96 -3.23 -6.50
CA ILE A 39 -1.77 -3.25 -5.63
C ILE A 39 -1.82 -4.48 -4.71
N VAL A 40 -2.91 -4.71 -3.99
CA VAL A 40 -3.03 -5.86 -3.08
C VAL A 40 -2.88 -7.19 -3.83
N LEU A 41 -3.41 -7.30 -5.05
CA LEU A 41 -3.24 -8.50 -5.88
C LEU A 41 -1.79 -8.70 -6.32
N LEU A 42 -1.07 -7.63 -6.66
CA LEU A 42 0.36 -7.67 -7.00
C LEU A 42 1.19 -8.08 -5.78
N GLU A 43 0.94 -7.50 -4.62
CA GLU A 43 1.61 -7.87 -3.36
C GLU A 43 1.34 -9.33 -2.99
N ALA A 44 0.09 -9.79 -3.14
CA ALA A 44 -0.27 -11.18 -2.91
C ALA A 44 0.42 -12.13 -3.89
N LEU A 45 0.61 -11.72 -5.15
CA LEU A 45 1.35 -12.48 -6.15
C LEU A 45 2.84 -12.59 -5.79
N ILE A 46 3.46 -11.47 -5.38
CA ILE A 46 4.85 -11.42 -4.92
C ILE A 46 5.01 -12.32 -3.69
N PHE A 47 4.15 -12.16 -2.68
CA PHE A 47 4.17 -12.97 -1.47
C PHE A 47 3.97 -14.46 -1.78
N TRP A 48 3.02 -14.80 -2.65
CA TRP A 48 2.79 -16.18 -3.08
C TRP A 48 4.03 -16.79 -3.73
N TRP A 49 4.64 -16.09 -4.68
CA TRP A 49 5.84 -16.53 -5.38
C TRP A 49 7.02 -16.69 -4.41
N LEU A 50 7.27 -15.70 -3.56
CA LEU A 50 8.33 -15.76 -2.55
C LEU A 50 8.08 -16.86 -1.51
N SER A 51 6.84 -17.08 -1.09
CA SER A 51 6.51 -18.14 -0.13
C SER A 51 6.78 -19.54 -0.69
N LYS A 52 6.61 -19.75 -2.00
CA LYS A 52 6.99 -20.99 -2.67
C LYS A 52 8.50 -21.13 -2.77
N LYS A 53 9.20 -20.06 -3.14
CA LYS A 53 10.66 -20.08 -3.36
C LYS A 53 11.45 -20.19 -2.04
N LEU A 54 11.11 -19.35 -1.06
CA LEU A 54 11.85 -19.21 0.21
C LEU A 54 11.39 -20.18 1.29
N LEU A 55 10.07 -20.37 1.43
CA LEU A 55 9.50 -21.22 2.49
C LEU A 55 9.21 -22.65 2.02
N LYS A 56 9.31 -22.93 0.71
CA LYS A 56 8.86 -24.19 0.09
C LYS A 56 7.42 -24.55 0.48
N SER A 57 6.58 -23.52 0.72
CA SER A 57 5.23 -23.74 1.23
C SER A 57 4.26 -24.07 0.10
N LYS A 58 3.36 -25.05 0.34
CA LYS A 58 2.23 -25.36 -0.55
C LYS A 58 1.04 -24.40 -0.36
N THR A 59 1.29 -23.14 0.00
CA THR A 59 0.22 -22.15 0.18
C THR A 59 -0.40 -21.82 -1.17
N GLY A 60 -1.72 -22.01 -1.30
CA GLY A 60 -2.47 -21.63 -2.50
C GLY A 60 -2.57 -20.11 -2.63
N PHE A 61 -2.70 -19.61 -3.87
CA PHE A 61 -2.74 -18.19 -4.18
C PHE A 61 -3.81 -17.43 -3.38
N TRP A 62 -5.03 -17.95 -3.30
CA TRP A 62 -6.11 -17.33 -2.50
C TRP A 62 -5.80 -17.21 -1.01
N LYS A 63 -5.04 -18.16 -0.47
CA LYS A 63 -4.58 -18.07 0.92
C LYS A 63 -3.49 -17.01 1.07
N SER A 64 -2.63 -16.84 0.07
CA SER A 64 -1.68 -15.73 0.01
C SER A 64 -2.39 -14.37 -0.05
N VAL A 65 -3.42 -14.21 -0.88
CA VAL A 65 -4.25 -13.01 -0.92
C VAL A 65 -4.80 -12.65 0.46
N LEU A 66 -5.38 -13.63 1.16
CA LEU A 66 -5.90 -13.41 2.52
C LEU A 66 -4.81 -12.98 3.51
N ILE A 67 -3.63 -13.61 3.44
CA ILE A 67 -2.52 -13.32 4.34
C ILE A 67 -2.01 -11.89 4.10
N THR A 68 -1.73 -11.54 2.85
CA THR A 68 -1.29 -10.19 2.46
C THR A 68 -2.32 -9.15 2.83
N PHE A 69 -3.60 -9.39 2.53
CA PHE A 69 -4.68 -8.50 2.92
C PHE A 69 -4.76 -8.29 4.43
N SER A 70 -4.66 -9.37 5.22
CA SER A 70 -4.68 -9.28 6.68
C SER A 70 -3.49 -8.48 7.20
N ALA A 71 -2.31 -8.68 6.59
CA ALA A 71 -1.09 -7.97 6.94
C ALA A 71 -1.23 -6.47 6.65
N ASN A 72 -1.78 -6.12 5.48
CA ASN A 72 -2.08 -4.74 5.11
C ASN A 72 -3.12 -4.10 6.04
N VAL A 73 -4.17 -4.82 6.44
CA VAL A 73 -5.14 -4.29 7.41
C VAL A 73 -4.45 -3.98 8.74
N VAL A 74 -3.59 -4.88 9.24
CA VAL A 74 -2.87 -4.67 10.50
C VAL A 74 -1.90 -3.48 10.41
N THR A 75 -1.06 -3.43 9.38
CA THR A 75 -0.08 -2.33 9.19
C THR A 75 -0.79 -1.00 9.08
N SER A 76 -1.92 -0.97 8.39
CA SER A 76 -2.66 0.25 8.14
C SER A 76 -3.45 0.72 9.35
N LEU A 77 -4.05 -0.18 10.13
CA LEU A 77 -4.65 0.20 11.43
C LEU A 77 -3.61 0.86 12.33
N VAL A 78 -2.42 0.27 12.43
CA VAL A 78 -1.32 0.87 13.21
C VAL A 78 -0.90 2.20 12.61
N GLY A 79 -0.77 2.30 11.29
CA GLY A 79 -0.48 3.55 10.61
C GLY A 79 -1.50 4.63 10.88
N THR A 80 -2.78 4.28 10.83
CA THR A 80 -3.90 5.16 11.19
C THR A 80 -3.73 5.65 12.63
N PHE A 81 -3.48 4.79 13.62
CA PHE A 81 -3.24 5.24 15.00
C PHE A 81 -2.04 6.17 15.14
N ILE A 82 -0.94 5.92 14.42
CA ILE A 82 0.23 6.80 14.40
C ILE A 82 -0.12 8.16 13.81
N MET A 83 -0.93 8.18 12.75
CA MET A 83 -1.32 9.41 12.06
C MET A 83 -2.40 10.21 12.80
N PHE A 84 -3.31 9.54 13.53
CA PHE A 84 -4.37 10.18 14.33
C PHE A 84 -3.85 10.80 15.64
N GLY A 85 -2.61 10.48 16.05
CA GLY A 85 -1.92 11.19 17.13
C GLY A 85 -1.53 12.63 16.78
N GLU A 86 -1.60 12.99 15.50
CA GLU A 86 -1.40 14.34 14.97
C GLU A 86 -2.75 14.83 14.39
N PRO A 87 -3.09 16.12 14.46
CA PRO A 87 -4.37 16.63 13.96
C PRO A 87 -4.40 16.61 12.42
N MET A 88 -4.70 15.45 11.84
CA MET A 88 -5.00 15.30 10.43
C MET A 88 -6.49 15.45 10.20
N PHE A 89 -6.87 16.62 9.66
CA PHE A 89 -8.20 16.93 9.21
C PHE A 89 -8.63 15.96 8.09
N ILE A 90 -9.61 15.11 8.39
CA ILE A 90 -10.39 14.39 7.38
C ILE A 90 -11.75 15.13 7.31
N PHE A 91 -12.16 15.53 6.09
CA PHE A 91 -13.31 16.40 5.72
C PHE A 91 -13.05 17.91 5.46
N GLY A 92 -11.90 18.27 4.89
CA GLY A 92 -11.78 19.50 4.09
C GLY A 92 -10.57 20.39 4.38
N PHE A 93 -9.39 19.98 3.90
CA PHE A 93 -8.11 20.72 3.83
C PHE A 93 -7.52 21.28 5.17
N PRO A 94 -6.19 21.34 5.35
CA PRO A 94 -5.10 21.05 4.43
C PRO A 94 -4.31 19.78 4.81
N LEU A 95 -3.69 19.20 3.79
CA LEU A 95 -2.63 18.21 3.87
C LEU A 95 -1.39 18.86 4.54
N PHE A 96 -1.36 18.95 5.87
CA PHE A 96 -0.11 19.23 6.57
C PHE A 96 0.75 17.97 6.41
N ILE A 97 1.56 17.92 5.34
CA ILE A 97 2.86 17.28 5.45
C ILE A 97 3.54 18.04 6.59
N PRO A 98 3.74 17.44 7.77
CA PRO A 98 4.30 18.16 8.91
C PRO A 98 5.59 18.85 8.45
N ALA A 99 5.79 20.15 8.75
CA ALA A 99 6.90 20.93 8.19
C ALA A 99 8.29 20.27 8.41
N TRP A 100 8.39 19.37 9.41
CA TRP A 100 9.55 18.53 9.71
C TRP A 100 9.90 17.53 8.59
N LEU A 101 8.94 17.10 7.76
CA LEU A 101 9.17 16.27 6.56
C LEU A 101 9.89 17.04 5.43
N ASN A 102 9.97 18.37 5.50
CA ASN A 102 10.79 19.17 4.58
C ASN A 102 12.28 19.18 4.95
N THR A 103 12.67 18.62 6.10
CA THR A 103 14.08 18.39 6.43
C THR A 103 14.45 16.99 6.00
N GLY A 104 15.26 16.89 4.94
CA GLY A 104 15.51 15.62 4.24
C GLY A 104 15.98 14.46 5.13
N LEU A 105 16.74 14.75 6.19
CA LEU A 105 17.24 13.72 7.12
C LEU A 105 16.16 13.20 8.07
N PHE A 106 15.31 14.07 8.62
CA PHE A 106 14.26 13.65 9.56
C PHE A 106 13.18 12.83 8.84
N ALA A 107 12.79 13.27 7.63
CA ALA A 107 11.90 12.52 6.76
C ALA A 107 12.45 11.12 6.46
N LEU A 108 13.74 11.02 6.11
CA LEU A 108 14.38 9.74 5.79
C LEU A 108 14.43 8.79 7.00
N CYS A 109 14.79 9.31 8.19
CA CYS A 109 14.77 8.54 9.43
C CYS A 109 13.36 8.05 9.78
N PHE A 110 12.35 8.90 9.62
CA PHE A 110 10.96 8.55 9.89
C PHE A 110 10.46 7.46 8.93
N LEU A 111 10.72 7.61 7.62
CA LEU A 111 10.38 6.58 6.61
C LEU A 111 11.07 5.25 6.92
N PHE A 112 12.32 5.26 7.38
CA PHE A 112 13.04 4.06 7.77
C PHE A 112 12.42 3.38 9.00
N MET A 113 12.02 4.17 10.02
CA MET A 113 11.29 3.65 11.17
C MET A 113 9.95 3.01 10.77
N LEU A 114 9.20 3.65 9.87
CA LEU A 114 7.94 3.11 9.35
C LEU A 114 8.15 1.83 8.55
N LEU A 115 9.23 1.72 7.79
CA LEU A 115 9.59 0.50 7.08
C LEU A 115 9.89 -0.64 8.06
N ILE A 116 10.67 -0.37 9.12
CA ILE A 116 10.93 -1.38 10.16
C ILE A 116 9.63 -1.82 10.82
N LEU A 117 8.76 -0.86 11.17
CA LEU A 117 7.50 -1.16 11.83
C LEU A 117 6.58 -2.03 10.94
N THR A 118 6.44 -1.68 9.66
CA THR A 118 5.64 -2.46 8.71
C THR A 118 6.17 -3.88 8.55
N VAL A 119 7.48 -4.04 8.41
CA VAL A 119 8.13 -5.36 8.36
C VAL A 119 7.84 -6.18 9.62
N LEU A 120 7.89 -5.59 10.81
CA LEU A 120 7.60 -6.28 12.06
C LEU A 120 6.14 -6.71 12.18
N LEU A 121 5.20 -5.83 11.80
CA LEU A 121 3.76 -6.11 11.84
C LEU A 121 3.36 -7.21 10.84
N GLU A 122 3.88 -7.13 9.62
CA GLU A 122 3.66 -8.18 8.62
C GLU A 122 4.28 -9.51 9.04
N TRP A 123 5.49 -9.47 9.60
CA TRP A 123 6.14 -10.67 10.13
C TRP A 123 5.31 -11.34 11.22
N GLY A 124 4.76 -10.56 12.16
CA GLY A 124 3.83 -11.05 13.18
C GLY A 124 2.59 -11.71 12.56
N THR A 125 2.03 -11.09 11.53
CA THR A 125 0.88 -11.64 10.78
C THR A 125 1.24 -12.96 10.10
N TYR A 126 2.38 -13.02 9.40
CA TYR A 126 2.87 -14.25 8.76
C TYR A 126 3.12 -15.35 9.79
N TYR A 127 3.71 -15.02 10.93
CA TYR A 127 3.89 -15.96 12.03
C TYR A 127 2.55 -16.58 12.46
N LEU A 128 1.50 -15.79 12.67
CA LEU A 128 0.18 -16.31 13.05
C LEU A 128 -0.40 -17.29 12.01
N PHE A 129 -0.25 -17.02 10.72
CA PHE A 129 -0.73 -17.89 9.64
C PHE A 129 0.13 -19.15 9.42
N PHE A 130 1.42 -19.08 9.73
CA PHE A 130 2.38 -20.17 9.55
C PHE A 130 2.75 -20.90 10.85
N ARG A 131 2.27 -20.49 12.03
CA ARG A 131 2.63 -21.09 13.33
C ARG A 131 2.40 -22.60 13.43
N LYS A 132 1.39 -23.12 12.72
CA LYS A 132 1.09 -24.57 12.67
C LYS A 132 1.94 -25.32 11.65
N LYS A 133 2.75 -24.62 10.86
CA LYS A 133 3.66 -25.19 9.86
C LYS A 133 5.09 -25.18 10.42
N LYS A 134 5.90 -26.17 10.04
CA LYS A 134 7.33 -26.26 10.40
C LYS A 134 8.20 -25.26 9.61
N VAL A 135 7.83 -23.98 9.61
CA VAL A 135 8.57 -22.91 8.94
C VAL A 135 9.35 -22.13 9.99
N SER A 136 10.64 -21.87 9.73
CA SER A 136 11.47 -21.12 10.68
C SER A 136 11.06 -19.65 10.75
N VAL A 137 11.06 -19.12 11.97
CA VAL A 137 10.68 -17.73 12.28
C VAL A 137 11.56 -16.73 11.50
N ALA A 138 12.86 -16.99 11.41
CA ALA A 138 13.80 -16.16 10.64
C ALA A 138 13.46 -16.09 9.15
N ARG A 139 12.97 -17.18 8.55
CA ARG A 139 12.56 -17.16 7.14
C ARG A 139 11.28 -16.37 6.91
N LEU A 140 10.36 -16.36 7.88
CA LEU A 140 9.17 -15.51 7.84
C LEU A 140 9.54 -14.03 7.95
N PHE A 141 10.52 -13.70 8.78
CA PHE A 141 11.04 -12.34 8.90
C PHE A 141 11.69 -11.89 7.58
N TYR A 142 12.55 -12.72 7.00
CA TYR A 142 13.19 -12.44 5.70
C TYR A 142 12.17 -12.29 4.57
N LEU A 143 11.11 -13.11 4.58
CA LEU A 143 9.99 -12.96 3.64
C LEU A 143 9.29 -11.60 3.80
N SER A 144 9.04 -11.17 5.05
CA SER A 144 8.46 -9.85 5.34
C SER A 144 9.31 -8.70 4.83
N LEU A 145 10.62 -8.76 5.07
CA LEU A 145 11.57 -7.76 4.60
C LEU A 145 11.54 -7.62 3.06
N ILE A 146 11.63 -8.74 2.34
CA ILE A 146 11.63 -8.73 0.86
C ILE A 146 10.27 -8.29 0.32
N ALA A 147 9.17 -8.80 0.89
CA ALA A 147 7.83 -8.46 0.44
C ALA A 147 7.58 -6.95 0.57
N ASN A 148 7.89 -6.36 1.73
CA ASN A 148 7.80 -4.92 1.94
C ASN A 148 8.68 -4.14 0.96
N ALA A 149 9.96 -4.48 0.84
CA ALA A 149 10.87 -3.78 -0.07
C ALA A 149 10.37 -3.83 -1.53
N ALA A 150 9.86 -4.98 -1.97
CA ALA A 150 9.29 -5.14 -3.30
C ALA A 150 7.99 -4.33 -3.47
N SER A 151 7.10 -4.31 -2.46
CA SER A 151 5.90 -3.48 -2.45
C SER A 151 6.23 -2.01 -2.58
N TYR A 152 7.17 -1.49 -1.79
CA TYR A 152 7.56 -0.08 -1.86
C TYR A 152 8.21 0.28 -3.19
N LEU A 153 9.06 -0.60 -3.73
CA LEU A 153 9.65 -0.39 -5.05
C LEU A 153 8.56 -0.36 -6.14
N LEU A 154 7.58 -1.26 -6.07
CA LEU A 154 6.46 -1.30 -7.00
C LEU A 154 5.60 -0.03 -6.91
N VAL A 155 5.27 0.41 -5.70
CA VAL A 155 4.53 1.67 -5.48
C VAL A 155 5.33 2.87 -6.00
N LEU A 156 6.64 2.91 -5.77
CA LEU A 156 7.51 3.98 -6.29
C LEU A 156 7.49 4.02 -7.82
N ILE A 157 7.65 2.86 -8.48
CA ILE A 157 7.59 2.75 -9.94
C ILE A 157 6.22 3.22 -10.46
N LEU A 158 5.13 2.79 -9.82
CA LEU A 158 3.79 3.23 -10.19
C LEU A 158 3.62 4.74 -10.04
N ILE A 159 4.13 5.34 -8.97
CA ILE A 159 4.08 6.79 -8.78
C ILE A 159 4.87 7.51 -9.86
N VAL A 160 6.06 7.03 -10.24
CA VAL A 160 6.87 7.65 -11.30
C VAL A 160 6.13 7.58 -12.65
N ILE A 161 5.62 6.42 -13.02
CA ILE A 161 4.86 6.23 -14.27
C ILE A 161 3.60 7.10 -14.27
N LEU A 162 2.82 7.07 -13.19
CA LEU A 162 1.60 7.86 -13.08
C LEU A 162 1.90 9.36 -13.06
N LYS A 163 3.01 9.79 -12.48
CA LYS A 163 3.43 11.18 -12.50
C LYS A 163 3.72 11.64 -13.93
N GLU A 164 4.47 10.85 -14.71
CA GLU A 164 4.75 11.18 -16.12
C GLU A 164 3.46 11.31 -16.93
N VAL A 165 2.58 10.30 -16.82
CA VAL A 165 1.28 10.27 -17.48
C VAL A 165 0.42 11.47 -17.06
N TYR A 166 0.31 11.73 -15.76
CA TYR A 166 -0.54 12.80 -15.24
C TYR A 166 0.00 14.20 -15.59
N PHE A 167 1.32 14.37 -15.59
CA PHE A 167 1.93 15.62 -16.04
C PHE A 167 1.59 15.87 -17.50
N GLU A 168 1.70 14.85 -18.35
CA GLU A 168 1.39 14.94 -19.78
C GLU A 168 -0.10 15.27 -20.03
N TYR A 169 -1.03 14.61 -19.33
CA TYR A 169 -2.47 14.87 -19.49
C TYR A 169 -2.94 16.19 -18.88
N VAL A 170 -2.40 16.62 -17.74
CA VAL A 170 -2.78 17.90 -17.12
C VAL A 170 -2.19 19.08 -17.89
N PHE A 171 -0.94 18.99 -18.36
CA PHE A 171 -0.36 20.06 -19.17
C PHE A 171 -1.06 20.21 -20.51
N SER A 172 -1.33 19.10 -21.21
CA SER A 172 -2.08 19.15 -22.47
C SER A 172 -3.52 19.65 -22.32
N GLY A 173 -4.20 19.29 -21.21
CA GLY A 173 -5.51 19.82 -20.88
C GLY A 173 -5.50 21.32 -20.55
N LEU A 174 -4.49 21.79 -19.83
CA LEU A 174 -4.30 23.21 -19.53
C LEU A 174 -3.96 24.02 -20.79
N GLU A 175 -3.06 23.53 -21.65
CA GLU A 175 -2.75 24.17 -22.93
C GLU A 175 -3.98 24.29 -23.82
N LEU A 176 -4.79 23.23 -23.91
CA LEU A 176 -6.05 23.26 -24.65
C LEU A 176 -7.05 24.27 -24.06
N ALA A 177 -7.15 24.34 -22.73
CA ALA A 177 -8.00 25.31 -22.05
C ALA A 177 -7.52 26.75 -22.29
N PHE A 178 -6.22 27.01 -22.21
CA PHE A 178 -5.64 28.33 -22.51
C PHE A 178 -5.83 28.71 -23.98
N TYR A 179 -5.71 27.76 -24.91
CA TYR A 179 -5.99 27.99 -26.33
C TYR A 179 -7.45 28.36 -26.58
N MET A 180 -8.40 27.61 -26.00
CA MET A 180 -9.83 27.91 -26.13
C MET A 180 -10.19 29.27 -25.52
N VAL A 181 -9.67 29.59 -24.34
CA VAL A 181 -9.88 30.90 -23.71
C VAL A 181 -9.27 32.01 -24.56
N GLY A 182 -8.05 31.84 -25.06
CA GLY A 182 -7.40 32.82 -25.95
C GLY A 182 -8.20 33.08 -27.24
N SER A 183 -8.77 32.03 -27.85
CA SER A 183 -9.58 32.13 -29.07
C SER A 183 -10.92 32.85 -28.89
N LEU A 184 -11.42 32.96 -27.65
CA LEU A 184 -12.65 33.70 -27.35
C LEU A 184 -12.41 35.23 -27.25
N PHE A 185 -11.16 35.65 -27.14
CA PHE A 185 -10.78 37.07 -26.98
C PHE A 185 -10.02 37.64 -28.20
N SER A 186 -9.89 36.87 -29.29
CA SER A 186 -9.29 37.26 -30.57
C SER A 186 -10.33 37.33 -31.67
#